data_AF-A0A821ZWF3-F1
#
_entry.id   AF-A0A821ZWF3-F1
#
_cell.length_a   1.000
_cell.length_b   1.000
_cell.length_c   1.000
_cell.angle_alpha   90.00
_cell.angle_beta   90.00
_cell.angle_gamma   90.00
#
_symmetry.space_group_name_H-M   'P 1'
#
loop_
_entity.id
_entity.type
_entity.pdbx_description
1 polymer ?
#
loop_
_entity_poly.entity_id
_entity_poly.type
_entity_poly.pdbx_seq_one_letter_code
_entity_poly.pdbx_strand_id
1 'polypeptide(L)' 'MNARSQTFEFAVEGRQIDEVVSCMFHTILFHRCVGKYHTNGEDSYSVGTLGYTDVDCDYIDFTY' A
#
# COMPACT_ATOMS: atom_id res chain seq x y z
N MET A 1 -12.71 0.90 20.38
CA MET A 1 -11.85 1.07 19.19
C MET A 1 -10.55 1.69 19.65
N ASN A 2 -9.58 0.89 20.11
CA ASN A 2 -8.29 1.43 20.54
C ASN A 2 -7.35 1.47 19.34
N ALA A 3 -6.65 2.58 19.16
CA ALA A 3 -5.65 2.71 18.12
C ALA A 3 -4.51 1.70 18.35
N ARG A 4 -3.98 1.14 17.26
CA ARG A 4 -2.77 0.31 17.27
C ARG A 4 -1.69 1.04 16.48
N SER A 5 -0.51 1.19 17.05
CA SER A 5 0.66 1.79 16.41
C SER A 5 1.75 0.75 16.18
N GLN A 6 2.52 0.94 15.11
CA GLN A 6 3.71 0.18 14.77
C GLN A 6 4.79 1.17 14.31
N THR A 7 6.03 0.94 14.70
CA THR A 7 7.18 1.78 14.35
C THR A 7 8.22 0.90 13.67
N PHE A 8 8.72 1.37 12.53
CA PHE A 8 9.81 0.74 11.78
C PHE A 8 10.95 1.73 11.65
N GLU A 9 12.18 1.25 11.77
CA GLU A 9 13.40 2.05 11.64
C GLU A 9 14.26 1.44 10.54
N PHE A 10 14.78 2.30 9.67
CA PHE A 10 15.61 1.91 8.52
C PHE A 10 16.89 2.73 8.50
N ALA A 11 18.00 2.08 8.19
CA ALA A 11 19.29 2.74 7.94
C ALA A 11 19.62 2.58 6.46
N VAL A 12 19.55 3.69 5.71
CA VAL A 12 19.70 3.69 4.24
C VAL A 12 20.49 4.91 3.76
N GLU A 13 21.00 4.83 2.54
CA GLU A 13 21.58 5.98 1.85
C GLU A 13 20.50 6.96 1.39
N GLY A 14 20.85 8.23 1.21
CA GLY A 14 19.89 9.26 0.79
C GLY A 14 19.13 8.92 -0.48
N ARG A 15 19.78 8.27 -1.45
CA ARG A 15 19.17 7.85 -2.73
C ARG A 15 18.15 6.71 -2.61
N GLN A 16 18.15 5.98 -1.50
CA GLN A 16 17.27 4.83 -1.24
C GLN A 16 15.99 5.23 -0.50
N ILE A 17 15.93 6.46 0.03
CA ILE A 17 14.82 6.92 0.89
C ILE A 17 13.48 6.79 0.18
N ASP A 18 13.39 7.25 -1.07
CA ASP A 18 12.14 7.26 -1.83
C ASP A 18 11.63 5.82 -2.09
N GLU A 19 12.52 4.87 -2.33
CA GLU A 19 12.19 3.47 -2.56
C GLU A 19 11.73 2.77 -1.27
N VAL A 20 12.41 3.00 -0.14
CA VAL A 20 11.98 2.45 1.16
C VAL A 20 10.62 3.01 1.58
N VAL A 21 10.42 4.32 1.41
CA VAL A 21 9.16 4.97 1.76
C VAL A 21 8.05 4.43 0.87
N SER A 22 8.27 4.37 -0.44
CA SER A 22 7.29 3.88 -1.40
C SER A 22 6.93 2.42 -1.15
N CYS A 23 7.91 1.53 -0.93
CA CYS A 23 7.65 0.12 -0.70
C CYS A 23 6.84 -0.11 0.58
N MET A 24 7.16 0.61 1.66
CA MET A 24 6.45 0.49 2.92
C MET A 24 5.00 0.98 2.80
N PHE A 25 4.78 2.18 2.24
CA PHE A 25 3.43 2.74 2.16
C PHE A 25 2.56 2.01 1.14
N HIS A 26 3.08 1.61 -0.01
CA HIS A 26 2.29 0.83 -0.98
C HIS A 26 1.90 -0.53 -0.42
N THR A 27 2.78 -1.22 0.30
CA THR A 27 2.44 -2.49 0.98
C THR A 27 1.32 -2.29 2.01
N ILE A 28 1.42 -1.25 2.85
CA ILE A 28 0.39 -0.95 3.87
C ILE A 28 -0.94 -0.60 3.20
N LEU A 29 -0.91 0.28 2.19
CA LEU A 29 -2.10 0.69 1.46
C LEU A 29 -2.73 -0.48 0.71
N PHE A 30 -1.94 -1.37 0.11
CA PHE A 30 -2.45 -2.56 -0.57
C PHE A 30 -3.29 -3.44 0.38
N HIS A 31 -2.89 -3.58 1.64
CA HIS A 31 -3.67 -4.29 2.66
C HIS A 31 -4.82 -3.50 3.31
N ARG A 32 -4.95 -2.21 2.98
CA ARG A 32 -5.94 -1.30 3.60
C ARG A 32 -6.87 -0.63 2.60
N CYS A 33 -6.61 -0.78 1.31
CA CYS A 33 -7.45 -0.32 0.22
C CYS A 33 -8.39 -1.45 -0.22
N VAL A 34 -9.55 -1.04 -0.71
CA VAL A 34 -10.55 -1.93 -1.29
C VAL A 34 -11.04 -1.32 -2.59
N GLY A 35 -11.60 -2.15 -3.47
CA GLY A 35 -12.19 -1.65 -4.70
C GLY A 35 -13.30 -0.64 -4.46
N LYS A 36 -13.56 0.18 -5.48
CA LYS A 36 -14.58 1.22 -5.39
C LYS A 36 -15.96 0.61 -5.15
N TYR A 37 -16.67 1.14 -4.16
CA TYR A 37 -18.06 0.77 -3.92
C TYR A 37 -18.98 1.48 -4.91
N HIS A 38 -19.93 0.72 -5.46
CA HIS A 38 -21.03 1.22 -6.27
C HIS A 38 -22.34 0.80 -5.62
N THR A 39 -23.15 1.77 -5.22
CA THR A 39 -24.47 1.53 -4.64
C THR A 39 -25.47 1.27 -5.77
N ASN A 40 -26.10 0.10 -5.78
CA ASN A 40 -27.01 -0.33 -6.85
C ASN A 40 -28.50 -0.19 -6.45
N GLY A 41 -28.80 0.51 -5.34
CA GLY A 41 -30.14 0.69 -4.79
C GLY A 41 -30.07 0.87 -3.27
N GLU A 42 -31.20 0.68 -2.58
CA GLU A 42 -31.30 0.88 -1.12
C GLU A 42 -30.49 -0.16 -0.32
N ASP A 43 -30.45 -1.42 -0.76
CA ASP A 43 -29.89 -2.53 0.03
C ASP A 43 -28.76 -3.32 -0.67
N SER A 44 -28.23 -2.84 -1.80
CA SER A 44 -27.16 -3.54 -2.50
C SER A 44 -26.03 -2.64 -2.96
N TYR A 45 -24.81 -3.18 -2.88
CA TYR A 45 -23.62 -2.57 -3.44
C TYR A 45 -22.80 -3.63 -4.20
N SER A 46 -22.03 -3.17 -5.17
CA SER A 46 -20.95 -3.93 -5.78
C SER A 46 -19.61 -3.30 -5.39
N VAL A 47 -18.57 -4.12 -5.38
CA VAL A 47 -17.19 -3.70 -5.10
C VAL A 47 -16.37 -3.94 -6.35
N GLY A 48 -15.69 -2.90 -6.83
CA GLY A 48 -14.76 -3.01 -7.94
C GLY A 48 -13.58 -3.93 -7.63
N THR A 49 -12.85 -4.33 -8.67
CA THR A 49 -11.58 -5.05 -8.49
C THR A 49 -10.43 -4.06 -8.26
N LEU A 50 -9.51 -4.41 -7.37
CA LEU A 50 -8.24 -3.68 -7.19
C LEU A 50 -7.17 -4.35 -8.04
N GLY A 51 -6.54 -3.60 -8.94
CA GLY A 51 -5.35 -4.06 -9.65
C GLY A 51 -4.08 -3.88 -8.81
N TYR A 52 -3.03 -4.63 -9.15
CA TYR A 52 -1.70 -4.48 -8.57
C TYR A 52 -0.65 -4.67 -9.67
N THR A 53 0.57 -4.21 -9.39
CA THR A 53 1.76 -4.42 -10.21
C THR A 53 2.94 -4.60 -9.29
N ASP A 54 3.89 -5.44 -9.71
CA ASP A 54 5.20 -5.50 -9.07
C ASP A 54 6.00 -4.25 -9.50
N VAL A 55 6.74 -3.66 -8.56
CA VAL A 55 7.59 -2.49 -8.79
C VAL A 55 9.02 -2.83 -8.35
N ASP A 56 9.93 -2.92 -9.32
CA ASP A 56 11.36 -3.10 -9.05
C ASP A 56 11.99 -1.79 -8.56
N CYS A 57 12.85 -1.89 -7.56
CA CYS A 57 13.66 -0.78 -7.07
C CYS A 57 14.99 -0.69 -7.86
N ASP A 58 15.47 0.53 -8.09
CA ASP A 58 16.73 0.82 -8.79
C ASP A 58 17.93 0.90 -7.83
N TYR A 59 17.69 1.29 -6.56
CA TYR A 59 18.76 1.55 -5.58
C TYR A 59 18.81 0.55 -4.41
N ILE A 60 17.84 -0.37 -4.32
CA ILE A 60 17.77 -1.46 -3.35
C ILE A 60 17.44 -2.74 -4.12
N ASP A 61 18.09 -3.85 -3.81
CA ASP A 61 17.78 -5.17 -4.40
C ASP A 61 16.45 -5.71 -3.84
N PHE A 62 15.34 -5.11 -4.24
CA PHE A 62 13.99 -5.38 -3.74
C PHE A 62 12.92 -5.08 -4.79
N THR A 63 11.79 -5.78 -4.71
CA THR A 63 10.59 -5.57 -5.53
C THR A 63 9.39 -5.58 -4.59
N TYR A 64 8.44 -4.67 -4.77
CA TYR A 64 7.25 -4.55 -3.91
C TYR A 64 5.94 -4.37 -4.68
#